data_AF-A0A956YZH9-F1
#
_entry.id   AF-A0A956YZH9-F1
#
_cell.length_a   1.000
_cell.length_b   1.000
_cell.length_c   1.000
_cell.angle_alpha   90.00
_cell.angle_beta   90.00
_cell.angle_gamma   90.00
#
_symmetry.space_group_name_H-M   'P 1'
#
loop_
_entity.id
_entity.type
_entity.pdbx_description
1 polymer ?
#
loop_
_entity_poly.entity_id
_entity_poly.type
_entity_poly.pdbx_seq_one_letter_code
_entity_poly.pdbx_strand_id
1 'polypeptide(L)'
;TEYATFVPLTLVATLLPLLPWVRARAREFVAVFDQTLRGWVWLLLIALLVILGTRLSGIAAGVALVVAQFFVSMLWWWLARPLPDKTRHATGLWVVLGVGVFALLVAGDYFTYEYAYVQDFGGNLAFLDRFIPPLLRGFRGLGLGVLLLAIFFAALPMTQTLRRIPWGGESRRGLIPLLLIVIAATAGAAYLARPRLIAPVQNVDTIRIGTYNIHSGANEFFYPDLEEIARTIRVSGADVVMLQEVEAGRLTSFGVDQALWLARRVGMDRRFYATNEGLHGLAVLSKVPISVSDGVLFTSREQQTGALQVQITPSATITVTLYNTWLAPLTVRTGGEDLEAQEQDQARQFTELLAWVAAQHPGGVLGRTVIGGTFHNVPDSPLAGQMRAAGFEDPFAGLPTELSATLWRSDVPHVRFDYLWLRNLGRLRAGVIDPDFPDASDHRMAVAEVSLGG
;
A
#
# COMPACT_ATOMS: atom_id res chain seq x y z
N THR A 1 4.97 10.44 3.71
CA THR A 1 5.39 11.32 2.59
C THR A 1 4.50 12.53 2.55
N GLU A 2 5.07 13.73 2.41
CA GLU A 2 4.26 14.95 2.28
C GLU A 2 3.72 15.04 0.84
N TYR A 3 2.50 14.56 0.64
CA TYR A 3 1.77 14.73 -0.63
C TYR A 3 1.73 16.19 -1.07
N ALA A 4 1.66 17.13 -0.12
CA ALA A 4 1.74 18.56 -0.37
C ALA A 4 2.99 18.98 -1.17
N THR A 5 4.09 18.24 -1.00
CA THR A 5 5.36 18.49 -1.68
C THR A 5 5.43 17.77 -3.01
N PHE A 6 5.12 16.47 -3.06
CA PHE A 6 5.35 15.68 -4.27
C PHE A 6 4.24 15.76 -5.30
N VAL A 7 2.98 15.97 -4.93
CA VAL A 7 1.87 16.12 -5.90
C VAL A 7 2.12 17.26 -6.91
N PRO A 8 2.44 18.51 -6.49
CA PRO A 8 2.72 19.57 -7.47
C PRO A 8 3.98 19.28 -8.29
N LEU A 9 5.02 18.67 -7.70
CA LEU A 9 6.24 18.32 -8.42
C LEU A 9 6.01 17.27 -9.51
N THR A 10 5.27 16.20 -9.20
CA THR A 10 4.89 15.17 -10.17
C THR A 10 4.01 15.74 -11.27
N LEU A 11 3.10 16.67 -10.95
CA LEU A 11 2.28 17.33 -11.96
C LEU A 11 3.11 18.22 -12.89
N VAL A 12 4.03 19.00 -12.34
CA VAL A 12 5.00 19.78 -13.12
C VAL A 12 5.81 18.85 -14.03
N ALA A 13 6.39 17.77 -13.49
CA ALA A 13 7.15 16.79 -14.27
C ALA A 13 6.34 16.19 -15.42
N THR A 14 5.04 15.95 -15.19
CA THR A 14 4.13 15.38 -16.21
C THR A 14 3.74 16.39 -17.29
N LEU A 15 3.56 17.66 -16.92
CA LEU A 15 3.06 18.70 -17.84
C LEU A 15 4.15 19.54 -18.52
N LEU A 16 5.36 19.63 -17.94
CA LEU A 16 6.51 20.32 -18.55
C LEU A 16 6.81 19.86 -19.98
N PRO A 17 6.71 18.55 -20.32
CA PRO A 17 6.86 18.06 -21.70
C PRO A 17 5.94 18.74 -22.71
N LEU A 18 4.80 19.30 -22.29
CA LEU A 18 3.91 20.02 -23.19
C LEU A 18 4.56 21.31 -23.72
N LEU A 19 5.51 21.91 -23.01
CA LEU A 19 6.15 23.16 -23.44
C LEU A 19 7.16 22.90 -24.59
N PRO A 20 7.01 23.54 -25.76
CA PRO A 20 7.93 23.37 -26.89
C PRO A 20 9.41 23.61 -26.56
N TRP A 21 9.72 24.55 -25.67
CA TRP A 21 11.09 24.85 -25.28
C TRP A 21 11.73 23.71 -24.46
N VAL A 22 10.96 23.04 -23.61
CA VAL A 22 11.39 21.86 -22.84
C VAL A 22 11.73 20.72 -23.81
N ARG A 23 10.84 20.47 -24.77
CA ARG A 23 11.06 19.51 -25.87
C ARG A 23 12.29 19.83 -26.71
N ALA A 24 12.54 21.12 -27.00
CA ALA A 24 13.73 21.55 -27.72
C ALA A 24 15.02 21.25 -26.93
N ARG A 25 15.05 21.53 -25.62
CA ARG A 25 16.20 21.20 -24.77
C ARG A 25 16.43 19.70 -24.63
N ALA A 26 15.37 18.90 -24.49
CA ALA A 26 15.49 17.45 -24.49
C ALA A 26 16.04 16.92 -25.83
N ARG A 27 15.62 17.50 -26.96
CA ARG A 27 16.21 17.19 -28.27
C ARG A 27 17.70 17.51 -28.28
N GLU A 28 18.11 18.71 -27.86
CA GLU A 28 19.51 19.13 -27.86
C GLU A 28 20.36 18.17 -27.04
N PHE A 29 19.90 17.79 -25.84
CA PHE A 29 20.57 16.80 -24.98
C PHE A 29 20.75 15.45 -25.69
N VAL A 30 19.67 14.89 -26.26
CA VAL A 30 19.73 13.58 -26.92
C VAL A 30 20.53 13.63 -28.23
N ALA A 31 20.56 14.79 -28.91
CA ALA A 31 21.27 14.95 -30.18
C ALA A 31 22.80 14.83 -30.06
N VAL A 32 23.37 15.01 -28.85
CA VAL A 32 24.79 14.78 -28.57
C VAL A 32 25.19 13.31 -28.74
N PHE A 33 24.25 12.39 -28.57
CA PHE A 33 24.48 10.96 -28.72
C PHE A 33 24.26 10.49 -30.16
N ASP A 34 24.98 9.43 -30.52
CA ASP A 34 24.84 8.75 -31.80
C ASP A 34 23.40 8.23 -32.01
N GLN A 35 22.91 8.23 -33.24
CA GLN A 35 21.51 7.97 -33.59
C GLN A 35 21.00 6.64 -33.03
N THR A 36 21.87 5.63 -33.00
CA THR A 36 21.58 4.29 -32.49
C THR A 36 21.47 4.22 -30.97
N LEU A 37 22.11 5.15 -30.23
CA LEU A 37 22.19 5.12 -28.76
C LEU A 37 21.15 6.01 -28.08
N ARG A 38 20.57 6.99 -28.78
CA ARG A 38 19.66 8.00 -28.23
C ARG A 38 18.54 7.44 -27.36
N GLY A 39 17.77 6.49 -27.88
CA GLY A 39 16.67 5.89 -27.14
C GLY A 39 17.14 5.00 -26.00
N TRP A 40 18.28 4.31 -26.15
CA TRP A 40 18.86 3.49 -25.10
C TRP A 40 19.35 4.33 -23.92
N VAL A 41 20.01 5.46 -24.19
CA VAL A 41 20.42 6.40 -23.14
C VAL A 41 19.19 6.92 -22.38
N TRP A 42 18.11 7.28 -23.09
CA TRP A 42 16.88 7.74 -22.45
C TRP A 42 16.22 6.67 -21.57
N LEU A 43 16.13 5.44 -22.08
CA LEU A 43 15.64 4.29 -21.34
C LEU A 43 16.49 4.02 -20.08
N LEU A 44 17.82 4.01 -20.22
CA LEU A 44 18.74 3.77 -19.10
C LEU A 44 18.64 4.86 -18.03
N LEU A 45 18.41 6.12 -18.42
CA LEU A 45 18.15 7.21 -17.48
C LEU A 45 16.85 7.00 -16.70
N ILE A 46 15.76 6.61 -17.38
CA ILE A 46 14.50 6.27 -16.70
C ILE A 46 14.72 5.11 -15.73
N ALA A 47 15.34 4.03 -16.20
CA ALA A 47 15.60 2.83 -15.39
C ALA A 47 16.45 3.17 -14.15
N LEU A 48 17.54 3.93 -14.32
CA LEU A 48 18.39 4.36 -13.22
C LEU A 48 17.62 5.20 -12.21
N LEU A 49 16.85 6.19 -12.65
CA LEU A 49 16.08 7.06 -11.76
C LEU A 49 14.99 6.29 -11.01
N VAL A 50 14.34 5.31 -11.64
CA VAL A 50 13.37 4.44 -10.99
C VAL A 50 14.04 3.50 -9.97
N ILE A 51 15.21 2.94 -10.30
CA ILE A 51 15.99 2.14 -9.35
C ILE A 51 16.40 3.00 -8.15
N LEU A 52 16.96 4.18 -8.38
CA LEU A 52 17.32 5.10 -7.29
C LEU A 52 16.08 5.50 -6.46
N GLY A 53 14.98 5.81 -7.14
CA GLY A 53 13.73 6.23 -6.50
C GLY A 53 13.05 5.14 -5.67
N THR A 54 13.24 3.87 -6.01
CA THR A 54 12.66 2.72 -5.28
C THR A 54 13.63 2.11 -4.25
N ARG A 55 14.94 2.36 -4.37
CA ARG A 55 15.95 1.84 -3.43
C ARG A 55 16.40 2.83 -2.37
N LEU A 56 16.26 4.13 -2.63
CA LEU A 56 16.52 5.17 -1.64
C LEU A 56 15.27 5.46 -0.82
N SER A 57 15.42 6.18 0.28
CA SER A 57 14.32 6.67 1.12
C SER A 57 14.32 8.21 1.20
N GLY A 58 13.20 8.76 1.67
CA GLY A 58 13.06 10.20 1.91
C GLY A 58 12.99 11.07 0.66
N ILE A 59 13.45 12.31 0.77
CA ILE A 59 13.28 13.34 -0.28
C ILE A 59 14.05 12.98 -1.56
N ALA A 60 15.26 12.42 -1.43
CA ALA A 60 16.09 12.05 -2.57
C ALA A 60 15.40 11.00 -3.47
N ALA A 61 14.77 10.01 -2.84
CA ALA A 61 13.98 8.99 -3.54
C ALA A 61 12.81 9.62 -4.30
N GLY A 62 12.05 10.49 -3.64
CA GLY A 62 10.92 11.19 -4.26
C GLY A 62 11.35 12.10 -5.41
N VAL A 63 12.47 12.82 -5.29
CA VAL A 63 13.01 13.64 -6.38
C VAL A 63 13.42 12.77 -7.56
N ALA A 64 14.09 11.63 -7.32
CA ALA A 64 14.47 10.70 -8.39
C ALA A 64 13.23 10.18 -9.16
N LEU A 65 12.14 9.84 -8.46
CA LEU A 65 10.89 9.42 -9.09
C LEU A 65 10.18 10.56 -9.84
N VAL A 66 10.19 11.79 -9.32
CA VAL A 66 9.65 12.97 -10.03
C VAL A 66 10.43 13.21 -11.33
N VAL A 67 11.76 13.09 -11.30
CA VAL A 67 12.58 13.23 -12.50
C VAL A 67 12.31 12.05 -13.45
N ALA A 68 12.20 10.82 -12.95
CA ALA A 68 11.81 9.67 -13.77
C ALA A 68 10.47 9.90 -14.48
N GLN A 69 9.46 10.42 -13.77
CA GLN A 69 8.16 10.78 -14.33
C GLN A 69 8.31 11.76 -15.50
N PHE A 70 9.14 12.80 -15.35
CA PHE A 70 9.42 13.73 -16.46
C PHE A 70 9.98 13.00 -17.69
N PHE A 71 10.98 12.14 -17.52
CA PHE A 71 11.57 11.39 -18.63
C PHE A 71 10.56 10.42 -19.28
N VAL A 72 9.69 9.79 -18.49
CA VAL A 72 8.62 8.91 -18.96
C VAL A 72 7.57 9.71 -19.75
N SER A 73 7.10 10.85 -19.24
CA SER A 73 6.11 11.69 -19.92
C SER A 73 6.62 12.24 -21.26
N MET A 74 7.94 12.42 -21.41
CA MET A 74 8.54 12.79 -22.69
C MET A 74 8.41 11.70 -23.78
N LEU A 75 8.06 10.46 -23.42
CA LEU A 75 7.84 9.37 -24.37
C LEU A 75 6.55 9.53 -25.20
N TRP A 76 5.59 10.38 -24.79
CA TRP A 76 4.28 10.50 -25.46
C TRP A 76 4.37 10.82 -26.97
N TRP A 77 5.33 11.66 -27.37
CA TRP A 77 5.56 12.01 -28.79
C TRP A 77 6.11 10.87 -29.64
N TRP A 78 6.55 9.79 -29.01
CA TRP A 78 7.03 8.58 -29.70
C TRP A 78 5.92 7.56 -29.90
N LEU A 79 4.84 7.63 -29.10
CA LEU A 79 3.64 6.80 -29.20
C LEU A 79 2.72 7.26 -30.34
N ALA A 80 2.50 8.58 -30.46
CA ALA A 80 1.67 9.15 -31.51
C ALA A 80 2.50 9.47 -32.77
N ARG A 81 2.50 8.57 -33.76
CA ARG A 81 3.10 8.84 -35.07
C ARG A 81 2.06 8.94 -36.18
N PRO A 82 1.85 10.14 -36.75
CA PRO A 82 1.20 10.23 -38.05
C PRO A 82 2.14 9.61 -39.09
N LEU A 83 1.72 8.50 -39.70
CA LEU A 83 2.42 7.83 -40.78
C LEU A 83 1.83 8.28 -42.14
N PRO A 84 2.62 8.26 -43.24
CA PRO A 84 2.12 8.60 -44.57
C PRO A 84 1.03 7.63 -45.06
N ASP A 85 0.00 8.14 -45.74
CA ASP A 85 -1.20 7.40 -46.20
C ASP A 85 -0.95 6.15 -47.09
N LYS A 86 0.27 5.94 -47.58
CA LYS A 86 0.55 4.95 -48.65
C LYS A 86 1.19 3.64 -48.18
N THR A 87 1.38 3.43 -46.88
CA THR A 87 2.01 2.21 -46.36
C THR A 87 0.97 1.26 -45.75
N ARG A 88 0.95 0.00 -46.19
CA ARG A 88 0.16 -1.06 -45.53
C ARG A 88 0.71 -1.25 -44.12
N HIS A 89 -0.12 -1.11 -43.10
CA HIS A 89 0.31 -1.20 -41.72
C HIS A 89 -0.48 -2.22 -40.92
N ALA A 90 0.25 -2.96 -40.10
CA ALA A 90 -0.30 -3.86 -39.10
C ALA A 90 -0.64 -3.10 -37.80
N THR A 91 -1.09 -1.84 -37.88
CA THR A 91 -1.37 -1.01 -36.69
C THR A 91 -2.38 -1.70 -35.76
N GLY A 92 -3.42 -2.31 -36.33
CA GLY A 92 -4.37 -3.12 -35.55
C GLY A 92 -3.69 -4.28 -34.82
N LEU A 93 -2.78 -5.01 -35.48
CA LEU A 93 -2.01 -6.09 -34.86
C LEU A 93 -1.11 -5.55 -33.73
N TRP A 94 -0.44 -4.42 -33.93
CA TRP A 94 0.41 -3.81 -32.90
C TRP A 94 -0.37 -3.31 -31.69
N VAL A 95 -1.59 -2.81 -31.89
CA VAL A 95 -2.49 -2.48 -30.78
C VAL A 95 -2.87 -3.74 -30.00
N VAL A 96 -3.25 -4.82 -30.70
CA VAL A 96 -3.58 -6.10 -30.05
C VAL A 96 -2.37 -6.64 -29.26
N LEU A 97 -1.17 -6.62 -29.84
CA LEU A 97 0.05 -7.03 -29.16
C LEU A 97 0.36 -6.13 -27.96
N GLY A 98 0.19 -4.81 -28.09
CA GLY A 98 0.40 -3.85 -27.02
C GLY A 98 -0.55 -4.07 -25.84
N VAL A 99 -1.84 -4.32 -26.11
CA VAL A 99 -2.83 -4.70 -25.09
C VAL A 99 -2.45 -6.03 -24.43
N GLY A 100 -2.00 -7.02 -25.20
CA GLY A 100 -1.52 -8.29 -24.67
C GLY A 100 -0.32 -8.14 -23.73
N VAL A 101 0.69 -7.34 -24.12
CA VAL A 101 1.85 -7.04 -23.27
C VAL A 101 1.43 -6.29 -22.02
N PHE A 102 0.54 -5.31 -22.14
CA PHE A 102 0.00 -4.58 -20.98
C PHE A 102 -0.71 -5.53 -20.01
N ALA A 103 -1.60 -6.40 -20.50
CA ALA A 103 -2.30 -7.38 -19.66
C ALA A 103 -1.33 -8.35 -18.96
N LEU A 104 -0.27 -8.80 -19.64
CA LEU A 104 0.78 -9.64 -19.05
C LEU A 104 1.58 -8.90 -17.97
N LEU A 105 1.89 -7.62 -18.16
CA LEU A 105 2.58 -6.80 -17.16
C LEU A 105 1.69 -6.55 -15.94
N VAL A 106 0.40 -6.28 -16.14
CA VAL A 106 -0.59 -6.14 -15.05
C VAL A 106 -0.74 -7.45 -14.28
N ALA A 107 -0.81 -8.59 -14.97
CA ALA A 107 -0.83 -9.89 -14.31
C ALA A 107 0.47 -10.15 -13.54
N GLY A 108 1.63 -9.81 -14.12
CA GLY A 108 2.91 -9.89 -13.44
C GLY A 108 2.96 -9.04 -12.17
N ASP A 109 2.52 -7.78 -12.26
CA ASP A 109 2.41 -6.87 -11.12
C ASP A 109 1.48 -7.45 -10.03
N TYR A 110 0.30 -7.94 -10.41
CA TYR A 110 -0.63 -8.60 -9.49
C TYR A 110 0.04 -9.74 -8.70
N PHE A 111 0.73 -10.64 -9.38
CA PHE A 111 1.41 -11.76 -8.73
C PHE A 111 2.66 -11.36 -7.93
N THR A 112 3.19 -10.13 -8.06
CA THR A 112 4.25 -9.67 -7.14
C THR A 112 3.73 -9.48 -5.71
N TYR A 113 2.42 -9.29 -5.55
CA TYR A 113 1.78 -9.17 -4.24
C TYR A 113 1.10 -10.48 -3.82
N GLU A 114 0.41 -11.13 -4.76
CA GLU A 114 -0.44 -12.30 -4.46
C GLU A 114 0.28 -13.66 -4.64
N TYR A 115 1.60 -13.67 -4.89
CA TYR A 115 2.39 -14.89 -5.11
C TYR A 115 2.17 -15.96 -4.02
N ALA A 116 1.97 -15.53 -2.77
CA ALA A 116 1.80 -16.40 -1.61
C ALA A 116 0.54 -17.27 -1.73
N TYR A 117 -0.53 -16.71 -2.30
CA TYR A 117 -1.85 -17.35 -2.38
C TYR A 117 -2.06 -18.21 -3.63
N VAL A 118 -1.05 -18.31 -4.50
CA VAL A 118 -1.12 -19.17 -5.68
C VAL A 118 -1.31 -20.63 -5.24
N GLN A 119 -2.45 -21.20 -5.63
CA GLN A 119 -2.82 -22.60 -5.38
C GLN A 119 -2.45 -23.47 -6.58
N ASP A 120 -2.32 -24.78 -6.33
CA ASP A 120 -2.15 -25.79 -7.38
C ASP A 120 -3.52 -26.11 -8.01
N PHE A 121 -3.55 -26.47 -9.29
CA PHE A 121 -4.78 -26.58 -10.08
C PHE A 121 -5.60 -27.84 -9.80
N GLY A 122 -4.94 -28.93 -9.36
CA GLY A 122 -5.60 -30.20 -9.03
C GLY A 122 -6.31 -30.92 -10.20
N GLY A 123 -6.76 -32.16 -9.95
CA GLY A 123 -7.57 -32.93 -10.91
C GLY A 123 -6.95 -33.08 -12.31
N ASN A 124 -7.76 -32.86 -13.36
CA ASN A 124 -7.33 -32.98 -14.76
C ASN A 124 -6.31 -31.92 -15.19
N LEU A 125 -6.11 -30.87 -14.39
CA LEU A 125 -5.15 -29.80 -14.68
C LEU A 125 -3.85 -29.94 -13.89
N ALA A 126 -3.70 -30.98 -13.06
CA ALA A 126 -2.51 -31.18 -12.22
C ALA A 126 -1.18 -31.28 -13.02
N PHE A 127 -1.24 -31.61 -14.31
CA PHE A 127 -0.06 -31.59 -15.18
C PHE A 127 0.56 -30.17 -15.33
N LEU A 128 -0.22 -29.12 -15.07
CA LEU A 128 0.21 -27.72 -15.09
C LEU A 128 0.94 -27.31 -13.81
N ASP A 129 0.78 -28.04 -12.70
CA ASP A 129 1.34 -27.70 -11.38
C ASP A 129 2.88 -27.64 -11.39
N ARG A 130 3.50 -28.37 -12.32
CA ARG A 130 4.96 -28.31 -12.53
C ARG A 130 5.45 -26.99 -13.12
N PHE A 131 4.58 -26.22 -13.77
CA PHE A 131 4.98 -25.07 -14.58
C PHE A 131 4.32 -23.77 -14.12
N ILE A 132 3.01 -23.75 -13.92
CA ILE A 132 2.26 -22.50 -13.69
C ILE A 132 2.41 -22.00 -12.26
N PRO A 133 2.07 -22.75 -11.20
CA PRO A 133 2.20 -22.25 -9.83
C PRO A 133 3.63 -21.83 -9.47
N PRO A 134 4.70 -22.59 -9.80
CA PRO A 134 6.08 -22.15 -9.55
C PRO A 134 6.44 -20.86 -10.28
N LEU A 135 5.99 -20.68 -11.52
CA LEU A 135 6.21 -19.44 -12.28
C LEU A 135 5.54 -18.24 -11.61
N LEU A 136 4.27 -18.38 -11.21
CA LEU A 136 3.51 -17.31 -10.57
C LEU A 136 4.06 -16.98 -9.17
N ARG A 137 4.43 -18.01 -8.38
CA ARG A 137 5.11 -17.84 -7.09
C ARG A 137 6.47 -17.15 -7.24
N GLY A 138 7.13 -17.35 -8.38
CA GLY A 138 8.41 -16.73 -8.73
C GLY A 138 8.37 -15.21 -8.88
N PHE A 139 7.19 -14.57 -8.93
CA PHE A 139 7.05 -13.11 -8.94
C PHE A 139 7.36 -12.44 -7.59
N ARG A 140 7.57 -13.22 -6.52
CA ARG A 140 8.03 -12.71 -5.22
C ARG A 140 9.30 -11.85 -5.40
N GLY A 141 9.26 -10.59 -4.96
CA GLY A 141 10.42 -9.69 -5.03
C GLY A 141 10.69 -9.12 -6.43
N LEU A 142 9.84 -9.41 -7.42
CA LEU A 142 10.04 -8.98 -8.81
C LEU A 142 9.29 -7.69 -9.17
N GLY A 143 8.68 -6.97 -8.22
CA GLY A 143 7.95 -5.72 -8.51
C GLY A 143 8.77 -4.71 -9.31
N LEU A 144 10.01 -4.45 -8.87
CA LEU A 144 10.95 -3.59 -9.62
C LEU A 144 11.30 -4.16 -11.00
N GLY A 145 11.44 -5.50 -11.12
CA GLY A 145 11.74 -6.16 -12.39
C GLY A 145 10.60 -5.99 -13.40
N VAL A 146 9.35 -6.19 -12.97
CA VAL A 146 8.15 -5.97 -13.78
C VAL A 146 8.04 -4.50 -14.20
N LEU A 147 8.29 -3.56 -13.28
CA LEU A 147 8.30 -2.12 -13.58
C LEU A 147 9.37 -1.75 -14.62
N LEU A 148 10.58 -2.27 -14.49
CA LEU A 148 11.67 -2.04 -15.46
C LEU A 148 11.35 -2.65 -16.82
N LEU A 149 10.71 -3.81 -16.86
CA LEU A 149 10.24 -4.43 -18.09
C LEU A 149 9.13 -3.59 -18.75
N ALA A 150 8.21 -3.03 -17.97
CA ALA A 150 7.19 -2.11 -18.47
C ALA A 150 7.83 -0.84 -19.08
N ILE A 151 8.83 -0.27 -18.41
CA ILE A 151 9.60 0.88 -18.91
C ILE A 151 10.32 0.53 -20.22
N PHE A 152 10.93 -0.66 -20.30
CA PHE A 152 11.56 -1.14 -21.53
C PHE A 152 10.58 -1.15 -22.70
N PHE A 153 9.41 -1.79 -22.53
CA PHE A 153 8.37 -1.83 -23.56
C PHE A 153 7.84 -0.43 -23.93
N ALA A 154 7.63 0.44 -22.94
CA ALA A 154 7.17 1.81 -23.17
C ALA A 154 8.20 2.65 -23.96
N ALA A 155 9.50 2.39 -23.79
CA ALA A 155 10.57 3.12 -24.47
C ALA A 155 10.94 2.55 -25.86
N LEU A 156 10.48 1.34 -26.22
CA LEU A 156 10.80 0.70 -27.51
C LEU A 156 10.57 1.60 -28.74
N PRO A 157 9.46 2.37 -28.85
CA PRO A 157 9.26 3.24 -30.00
C PRO A 157 10.40 4.26 -30.17
N MET A 158 10.95 4.75 -29.05
CA MET A 158 12.07 5.70 -29.07
C MET A 158 13.39 5.02 -29.45
N THR A 159 13.67 3.82 -28.92
CA THR A 159 14.92 3.07 -29.24
C THR A 159 14.98 2.67 -30.71
N GLN A 160 13.84 2.40 -31.33
CA GLN A 160 13.77 1.98 -32.74
C GLN A 160 13.86 3.14 -33.74
N THR A 161 13.93 4.40 -33.28
CA THR A 161 13.89 5.55 -34.21
C THR A 161 15.22 6.21 -34.39
N LEU A 162 15.74 6.08 -35.61
CA LEU A 162 17.07 6.57 -35.96
C LEU A 162 17.04 7.95 -36.64
N ARG A 163 15.97 8.26 -37.39
CA ARG A 163 16.00 9.38 -38.36
C ARG A 163 15.45 10.71 -37.83
N ARG A 164 14.39 10.72 -37.02
CA ARG A 164 13.71 11.96 -36.59
C ARG A 164 13.40 11.95 -35.10
N ILE A 165 13.71 13.05 -34.43
CA ILE A 165 13.32 13.30 -33.03
C ILE A 165 11.98 14.07 -33.03
N PRO A 166 10.86 13.45 -32.61
CA PRO A 166 9.49 13.96 -32.76
C PRO A 166 9.15 15.14 -31.82
N TRP A 167 10.07 15.55 -30.95
CA TRP A 167 9.93 16.70 -30.05
C TRP A 167 9.99 18.08 -30.74
N GLY A 168 9.46 18.24 -31.95
CA GLY A 168 9.77 19.38 -32.83
C GLY A 168 8.61 19.91 -33.63
N GLY A 169 8.74 21.17 -34.06
CA GLY A 169 7.87 21.77 -35.06
C GLY A 169 6.71 22.60 -34.52
N GLU A 170 6.79 23.15 -33.31
CA GLU A 170 5.74 24.06 -32.82
C GLU A 170 6.19 25.53 -32.85
N SER A 171 5.30 26.36 -33.38
CA SER A 171 5.41 27.82 -33.35
C SER A 171 5.50 28.31 -31.91
N ARG A 172 6.27 29.39 -31.66
CA ARG A 172 6.26 30.08 -30.36
C ARG A 172 4.86 30.63 -29.99
N ARG A 173 3.94 30.68 -30.96
CA ARG A 173 2.53 31.01 -30.77
C ARG A 173 1.87 29.89 -29.94
N GLY A 174 1.51 30.21 -28.69
CA GLY A 174 0.89 29.25 -27.75
C GLY A 174 1.72 28.91 -26.52
N LEU A 175 2.96 29.42 -26.40
CA LEU A 175 3.80 29.19 -25.21
C LEU A 175 3.19 29.74 -23.91
N ILE A 176 2.70 30.98 -23.97
CA ILE A 176 2.09 31.66 -22.81
C ILE A 176 0.85 30.91 -22.31
N PRO A 177 -0.19 30.61 -23.13
CA PRO A 177 -1.37 29.92 -22.63
C PRO A 177 -1.03 28.54 -22.07
N LEU A 178 -0.09 27.81 -22.67
CA LEU A 178 0.32 26.52 -22.15
C LEU A 178 1.08 26.62 -20.83
N LEU A 179 1.97 27.60 -20.69
CA LEU A 179 2.64 27.88 -19.43
C LEU A 179 1.63 28.23 -18.33
N LEU A 180 0.61 29.04 -18.66
CA LEU A 180 -0.49 29.35 -17.73
C LEU A 180 -1.26 28.10 -17.32
N ILE A 181 -1.52 27.16 -18.23
CA ILE A 181 -2.13 25.86 -17.90
C ILE A 181 -1.27 25.07 -16.93
N VAL A 182 0.05 24.96 -17.19
CA VAL A 182 0.98 24.26 -16.29
C VAL A 182 0.97 24.89 -14.89
N ILE A 183 1.06 26.23 -14.81
CA ILE A 183 1.05 26.96 -13.54
C ILE A 183 -0.28 26.77 -12.81
N ALA A 184 -1.41 26.95 -13.51
CA ALA A 184 -2.75 26.81 -12.92
C ALA A 184 -3.00 25.38 -12.42
N ALA A 185 -2.66 24.36 -13.22
CA ALA A 185 -2.78 22.96 -12.83
C ALA A 185 -1.92 22.65 -11.61
N THR A 186 -0.66 23.11 -11.59
CA THR A 186 0.28 22.94 -10.47
C THR A 186 -0.23 23.62 -9.20
N ALA A 187 -0.71 24.86 -9.31
CA ALA A 187 -1.25 25.60 -8.17
C ALA A 187 -2.53 24.93 -7.62
N GLY A 188 -3.42 24.47 -8.51
CA GLY A 188 -4.60 23.70 -8.13
C GLY A 188 -4.24 22.39 -7.42
N ALA A 189 -3.27 21.65 -7.94
CA ALA A 189 -2.80 20.42 -7.32
C ALA A 189 -2.12 20.66 -5.96
N ALA A 190 -1.31 21.71 -5.84
CA ALA A 190 -0.73 22.12 -4.55
C ALA A 190 -1.83 22.46 -3.53
N TYR A 191 -2.90 23.13 -3.94
CA TYR A 191 -4.05 23.43 -3.08
C TYR A 191 -4.79 22.16 -2.64
N LEU A 192 -5.09 21.24 -3.57
CA LEU A 192 -5.78 19.97 -3.27
C LEU A 192 -4.93 18.98 -2.47
N ALA A 193 -3.60 19.10 -2.55
CA ALA A 193 -2.66 18.25 -1.83
C ALA A 193 -2.42 18.70 -0.38
N ARG A 194 -2.89 19.89 0.02
CA ARG A 194 -2.70 20.39 1.39
C ARG A 194 -3.25 19.40 2.43
N PRO A 195 -2.53 19.18 3.53
CA PRO A 195 -3.06 18.39 4.64
C PRO A 195 -4.29 19.09 5.19
N ARG A 196 -5.33 18.31 5.54
CA ARG A 196 -6.47 18.86 6.27
C ARG A 196 -6.00 19.13 7.69
N LEU A 197 -6.23 20.34 8.19
CA LEU A 197 -6.03 20.63 9.60
C LEU A 197 -7.11 19.88 10.37
N ILE A 198 -6.68 18.94 11.20
CA ILE A 198 -7.55 18.17 12.08
C ILE A 198 -7.43 18.78 13.46
N ALA A 199 -8.56 19.14 14.07
CA ALA A 199 -8.58 19.54 15.47
C ALA A 199 -8.27 18.29 16.30
N PRO A 200 -7.12 18.23 16.99
CA PRO A 200 -6.76 17.03 17.71
C PRO A 200 -7.65 16.85 18.93
N VAL A 201 -8.01 15.60 19.23
CA VAL A 201 -8.59 15.25 20.53
C VAL A 201 -7.46 15.27 21.56
N GLN A 202 -7.60 16.12 22.58
CA GLN A 202 -6.62 16.32 23.64
C GLN A 202 -7.31 16.48 25.00
N ASN A 203 -6.57 16.23 26.07
CA ASN A 203 -7.01 16.31 27.46
C ASN A 203 -8.25 15.44 27.73
N VAL A 204 -8.21 14.22 27.23
CA VAL A 204 -9.25 13.21 27.44
C VAL A 204 -8.82 12.18 28.47
N ASP A 205 -9.77 11.71 29.26
CA ASP A 205 -9.55 10.65 30.26
C ASP A 205 -9.83 9.25 29.71
N THR A 206 -10.54 9.16 28.58
CA THR A 206 -10.85 7.92 27.89
C THR A 206 -10.61 8.05 26.39
N ILE A 207 -10.29 6.94 25.73
CA ILE A 207 -10.15 6.87 24.28
C ILE A 207 -10.74 5.57 23.74
N ARG A 208 -11.26 5.62 22.51
CA ARG A 208 -11.73 4.43 21.79
C ARG A 208 -10.71 4.02 20.73
N ILE A 209 -10.21 2.79 20.84
CA ILE A 209 -9.18 2.23 19.96
C ILE A 209 -9.81 1.07 19.19
N GLY A 210 -9.70 1.11 17.86
CA GLY A 210 -10.18 0.07 16.98
C GLY A 210 -9.05 -0.64 16.24
N THR A 211 -9.32 -1.88 15.82
CA THR A 211 -8.54 -2.59 14.81
C THR A 211 -9.46 -3.03 13.68
N TYR A 212 -8.99 -2.92 12.44
CA TYR A 212 -9.79 -3.24 11.27
C TYR A 212 -8.95 -3.68 10.07
N ASN A 213 -9.06 -4.96 9.71
CA ASN A 213 -8.57 -5.43 8.42
C ASN A 213 -9.55 -4.97 7.32
N ILE A 214 -9.08 -4.16 6.39
CA ILE A 214 -9.93 -3.56 5.35
C ILE A 214 -9.92 -4.36 4.04
N HIS A 215 -9.21 -5.49 3.98
CA HIS A 215 -9.14 -6.39 2.83
C HIS A 215 -8.92 -5.63 1.51
N SER A 216 -7.89 -4.79 1.50
CA SER A 216 -7.56 -3.90 0.38
C SER A 216 -8.72 -2.99 -0.07
N GLY A 217 -9.58 -2.60 0.87
CA GLY A 217 -10.72 -1.71 0.64
C GLY A 217 -11.92 -2.37 -0.05
N ALA A 218 -12.04 -3.70 0.03
CA ALA A 218 -13.09 -4.46 -0.63
C ALA A 218 -13.76 -5.47 0.31
N ASN A 219 -15.01 -5.80 0.02
CA ASN A 219 -15.77 -6.81 0.78
C ASN A 219 -15.34 -8.24 0.42
N GLU A 220 -16.01 -9.26 0.99
CA GLU A 220 -15.70 -10.68 0.75
C GLU A 220 -15.78 -11.09 -0.73
N PHE A 221 -16.53 -10.34 -1.55
CA PHE A 221 -16.69 -10.58 -2.99
C PHE A 221 -15.78 -9.68 -3.85
N PHE A 222 -14.77 -9.06 -3.26
CA PHE A 222 -13.84 -8.14 -3.92
C PHE A 222 -14.53 -6.92 -4.56
N TYR A 223 -15.71 -6.52 -4.06
CA TYR A 223 -16.33 -5.26 -4.45
C TYR A 223 -15.69 -4.11 -3.65
N PRO A 224 -15.00 -3.17 -4.31
CA PRO A 224 -14.28 -2.10 -3.63
C PRO A 224 -15.24 -1.01 -3.13
N ASP A 225 -15.23 -0.72 -1.84
CA ASP A 225 -16.06 0.33 -1.23
C ASP A 225 -15.39 1.00 -0.02
N LEU A 226 -14.47 1.93 -0.31
CA LEU A 226 -13.82 2.72 0.74
C LEU A 226 -14.78 3.65 1.50
N GLU A 227 -15.91 4.05 0.91
CA GLU A 227 -16.90 4.87 1.61
C GLU A 227 -17.57 4.09 2.73
N GLU A 228 -17.84 2.81 2.50
CA GLU A 228 -18.40 1.89 3.48
C GLU A 228 -17.40 1.58 4.61
N ILE A 229 -16.11 1.41 4.28
CA ILE A 229 -15.03 1.35 5.27
C ILE A 229 -14.99 2.63 6.13
N ALA A 230 -15.07 3.81 5.49
CA ALA A 230 -15.08 5.08 6.20
C ALA A 230 -16.33 5.25 7.07
N ARG A 231 -17.49 4.73 6.63
CA ARG A 231 -18.74 4.73 7.41
C ARG A 231 -18.62 3.84 8.64
N THR A 232 -18.04 2.65 8.50
CA THR A 232 -17.71 1.74 9.60
C THR A 232 -16.85 2.44 10.66
N ILE A 233 -15.75 3.08 10.22
CA ILE A 233 -14.86 3.82 11.13
C ILE A 233 -15.61 4.95 11.84
N ARG A 234 -16.46 5.72 11.16
CA ARG A 234 -17.22 6.81 11.79
C ARG A 234 -18.23 6.30 12.82
N VAL A 235 -19.02 5.27 12.47
CA VAL A 235 -20.04 4.69 13.36
C VAL A 235 -19.41 4.03 14.58
N SER A 236 -18.21 3.47 14.42
CA SER A 236 -17.44 2.91 15.53
C SER A 236 -17.16 3.91 16.64
N GLY A 237 -17.11 5.21 16.32
CA GLY A 237 -16.72 6.26 17.24
C GLY A 237 -15.27 6.16 17.71
N ALA A 238 -14.43 5.35 17.07
CA ALA A 238 -13.02 5.23 17.41
C ALA A 238 -12.29 6.56 17.27
N ASP A 239 -11.37 6.82 18.18
CA ASP A 239 -10.44 7.95 18.14
C ASP A 239 -9.12 7.54 17.48
N VAL A 240 -8.79 6.26 17.56
CA VAL A 240 -7.64 5.67 16.90
C VAL A 240 -8.02 4.34 16.26
N VAL A 241 -7.58 4.10 15.02
CA VAL A 241 -7.85 2.86 14.30
C VAL A 241 -6.56 2.30 13.71
N MET A 242 -6.26 1.05 14.04
CA MET A 242 -5.18 0.26 13.45
C MET A 242 -5.76 -0.50 12.25
N LEU A 243 -5.25 -0.22 11.05
CA LEU A 243 -5.72 -0.81 9.80
C LEU A 243 -4.72 -1.83 9.25
N GLN A 244 -5.22 -2.96 8.78
CA GLN A 244 -4.45 -4.01 8.10
C GLN A 244 -4.94 -4.16 6.65
N GLU A 245 -4.10 -4.77 5.81
CA GLU A 245 -4.32 -4.93 4.37
C GLU A 245 -4.65 -3.63 3.64
N VAL A 246 -3.82 -2.61 3.89
CA VAL A 246 -3.98 -1.28 3.32
C VAL A 246 -3.11 -1.14 2.08
N GLU A 247 -3.71 -0.72 0.97
CA GLU A 247 -2.98 -0.40 -0.25
C GLU A 247 -2.65 1.10 -0.37
N ALA A 248 -1.44 1.40 -0.83
CA ALA A 248 -0.89 2.75 -0.99
C ALA A 248 -0.59 3.06 -2.47
N GLY A 249 -1.59 2.87 -3.35
CA GLY A 249 -1.47 3.17 -4.77
C GLY A 249 -1.14 1.97 -5.68
N ARG A 250 -1.54 0.75 -5.29
CA ARG A 250 -1.49 -0.42 -6.19
C ARG A 250 -2.46 -0.23 -7.36
N LEU A 251 -2.17 -0.88 -8.48
CA LEU A 251 -3.05 -0.85 -9.66
C LEU A 251 -4.42 -1.49 -9.38
N THR A 252 -4.45 -2.52 -8.53
CA THR A 252 -5.65 -3.26 -8.11
C THR A 252 -6.62 -2.41 -7.29
N SER A 253 -6.13 -1.44 -6.52
CA SER A 253 -6.95 -0.41 -5.84
C SER A 253 -7.13 0.87 -6.65
N PHE A 254 -7.04 0.79 -7.99
CA PHE A 254 -7.20 1.94 -8.89
C PHE A 254 -6.19 3.08 -8.61
N GLY A 255 -5.03 2.76 -8.02
CA GLY A 255 -4.01 3.75 -7.67
C GLY A 255 -4.36 4.62 -6.47
N VAL A 256 -5.34 4.24 -5.64
CA VAL A 256 -5.73 5.00 -4.46
C VAL A 256 -4.77 4.73 -3.29
N ASP A 257 -4.26 5.79 -2.65
CA ASP A 257 -3.67 5.67 -1.30
C ASP A 257 -4.83 5.60 -0.30
N GLN A 258 -5.17 4.37 0.11
CA GLN A 258 -6.33 4.09 0.95
C GLN A 258 -6.19 4.72 2.34
N ALA A 259 -4.98 4.68 2.92
CA ALA A 259 -4.69 5.32 4.20
C ALA A 259 -4.94 6.84 4.13
N LEU A 260 -4.43 7.51 3.09
CA LEU A 260 -4.64 8.95 2.89
C LEU A 260 -6.10 9.29 2.61
N TRP A 261 -6.75 8.50 1.77
CA TRP A 261 -8.14 8.71 1.40
C TRP A 261 -9.03 8.60 2.65
N LEU A 262 -8.89 7.51 3.43
CA LEU A 262 -9.66 7.29 4.65
C LEU A 262 -9.39 8.39 5.68
N ALA A 263 -8.12 8.70 5.95
CA ALA A 263 -7.71 9.77 6.86
C ALA A 263 -8.40 11.10 6.56
N ARG A 264 -8.39 11.53 5.28
CA ARG A 264 -9.08 12.74 4.84
C ARG A 264 -10.59 12.62 5.00
N ARG A 265 -11.14 11.44 4.72
CA ARG A 265 -12.57 11.17 4.68
C ARG A 265 -13.22 11.05 6.06
N VAL A 266 -12.48 10.63 7.08
CA VAL A 266 -12.93 10.53 8.48
C VAL A 266 -12.34 11.62 9.40
N GLY A 267 -11.43 12.45 8.89
CA GLY A 267 -10.85 13.58 9.64
C GLY A 267 -9.83 13.14 10.68
N MET A 268 -8.92 12.23 10.32
CA MET A 268 -7.88 11.69 11.18
C MET A 268 -6.48 11.87 10.57
N ASP A 269 -5.46 12.02 11.41
CA ASP A 269 -4.05 11.92 10.99
C ASP A 269 -3.75 10.46 10.63
N ARG A 270 -2.68 10.22 9.87
CA ARG A 270 -2.30 8.88 9.45
C ARG A 270 -0.82 8.59 9.59
N ARG A 271 -0.53 7.31 9.80
CA ARG A 271 0.78 6.70 9.55
C ARG A 271 0.58 5.45 8.71
N PHE A 272 1.49 5.19 7.78
CA PHE A 272 1.48 4.01 6.92
C PHE A 272 2.87 3.40 6.94
N TYR A 273 2.92 2.08 7.01
CA TYR A 273 4.14 1.30 6.93
C TYR A 273 3.94 0.18 5.91
N ALA A 274 4.77 0.22 4.86
CA ALA A 274 4.72 -0.79 3.81
C ALA A 274 5.37 -2.08 4.28
N THR A 275 4.71 -3.21 4.03
CA THR A 275 5.24 -4.55 4.28
C THR A 275 5.58 -5.26 2.98
N ASN A 276 4.61 -5.44 2.10
CA ASN A 276 4.77 -6.19 0.86
C ASN A 276 4.94 -5.26 -0.35
N GLU A 277 6.04 -5.46 -1.11
CA GLU A 277 6.40 -4.73 -2.34
C GLU A 277 6.29 -3.18 -2.25
N GLY A 278 6.35 -2.61 -1.04
CA GLY A 278 6.34 -1.17 -0.81
C GLY A 278 4.98 -0.46 -0.91
N LEU A 279 3.93 -1.13 -1.42
CA LEU A 279 2.60 -0.52 -1.63
C LEU A 279 1.45 -1.22 -0.89
N HIS A 280 1.71 -2.31 -0.16
CA HIS A 280 0.73 -2.97 0.69
C HIS A 280 1.26 -3.05 2.12
N GLY A 281 0.43 -2.81 3.13
CA GLY A 281 0.87 -2.90 4.52
C GLY A 281 -0.13 -2.42 5.55
N LEU A 282 0.39 -1.72 6.56
CA LEU A 282 -0.30 -1.37 7.79
C LEU A 282 -0.50 0.14 7.86
N ALA A 283 -1.63 0.58 8.43
CA ALA A 283 -1.83 1.98 8.75
C ALA A 283 -2.38 2.21 10.16
N VAL A 284 -2.20 3.41 10.68
CA VAL A 284 -2.90 3.89 11.87
C VAL A 284 -3.55 5.21 11.52
N LEU A 285 -4.84 5.34 11.79
CA LEU A 285 -5.58 6.59 11.73
C LEU A 285 -5.81 7.10 13.15
N SER A 286 -5.60 8.39 13.42
CA SER A 286 -5.77 8.95 14.76
C SER A 286 -6.34 10.37 14.77
N LYS A 287 -7.31 10.62 15.66
CA LYS A 287 -7.71 11.98 16.06
C LYS A 287 -6.76 12.56 17.13
N VAL A 288 -5.99 11.71 17.79
CA VAL A 288 -5.04 12.08 18.85
C VAL A 288 -3.68 12.37 18.20
N PRO A 289 -2.93 13.39 18.63
CA PRO A 289 -1.63 13.71 18.03
C PRO A 289 -0.66 12.53 18.08
N ILE A 290 -0.09 12.20 16.92
CA ILE A 290 0.93 11.17 16.79
C ILE A 290 2.32 11.79 16.93
N SER A 291 3.04 11.42 17.98
CA SER A 291 4.39 11.91 18.27
C SER A 291 5.48 11.08 17.58
N VAL A 292 5.31 9.75 17.54
CA VAL A 292 6.30 8.80 17.02
C VAL A 292 5.62 7.80 16.10
N SER A 293 6.32 7.41 15.03
CA SER A 293 5.92 6.28 14.20
C SER A 293 7.17 5.59 13.66
N ASP A 294 7.19 4.27 13.77
CA ASP A 294 8.26 3.42 13.26
C ASP A 294 7.68 2.05 12.88
N GLY A 295 8.44 1.19 12.22
CA GLY A 295 7.98 -0.16 11.92
C GLY A 295 9.11 -1.13 11.58
N VAL A 296 8.78 -2.40 11.64
CA VAL A 296 9.71 -3.51 11.42
C VAL A 296 9.07 -4.54 10.49
N LEU A 297 9.87 -5.11 9.59
CA LEU A 297 9.50 -6.27 8.78
C LEU A 297 9.89 -7.55 9.52
N PHE A 298 9.05 -8.58 9.41
CA PHE A 298 9.33 -9.88 9.99
C PHE A 298 9.98 -10.86 9.01
N THR A 299 10.62 -11.89 9.51
CA THR A 299 11.07 -13.01 8.70
C THR A 299 9.86 -13.84 8.27
N SER A 300 9.43 -13.68 7.02
CA SER A 300 8.24 -14.36 6.48
C SER A 300 8.57 -15.41 5.42
N ARG A 301 7.99 -16.59 5.55
CA ARG A 301 8.07 -17.67 4.55
C ARG A 301 7.29 -17.30 3.28
N GLU A 302 6.09 -16.73 3.44
CA GLU A 302 5.19 -16.42 2.34
C GLU A 302 5.14 -14.91 2.05
N GLN A 303 3.97 -14.28 2.22
CA GLN A 303 3.79 -12.85 2.10
C GLN A 303 4.61 -12.12 3.17
N GLN A 304 5.29 -11.04 2.78
CA GLN A 304 6.06 -10.22 3.72
C GLN A 304 5.13 -9.55 4.74
N THR A 305 5.38 -9.81 6.03
CA THR A 305 4.63 -9.24 7.16
C THR A 305 5.49 -8.30 8.00
N GLY A 306 4.91 -7.67 9.02
CA GLY A 306 5.60 -6.73 9.89
C GLY A 306 4.69 -6.11 10.94
N ALA A 307 5.23 -5.13 11.65
CA ALA A 307 4.48 -4.33 12.63
C ALA A 307 4.77 -2.82 12.47
N LEU A 308 3.75 -2.03 12.75
CA LEU A 308 3.77 -0.57 12.80
C LEU A 308 3.57 -0.10 14.24
N GLN A 309 4.58 0.57 14.79
CA GLN A 309 4.51 1.25 16.06
C GLN A 309 4.05 2.70 15.88
N VAL A 310 3.11 3.15 16.69
CA VAL A 310 2.67 4.54 16.77
C VAL A 310 2.55 4.95 18.23
N GLN A 311 3.09 6.11 18.59
CA GLN A 311 2.84 6.73 19.90
C GLN A 311 1.89 7.89 19.74
N ILE A 312 0.79 7.86 20.51
CA ILE A 312 -0.18 8.95 20.60
C ILE A 312 -0.05 9.68 21.93
N THR A 313 -0.40 10.97 21.94
CA THR A 313 -0.32 11.83 23.13
C THR A 313 -1.69 12.45 23.45
N PRO A 314 -2.57 11.73 24.18
CA PRO A 314 -3.89 12.25 24.56
C PRO A 314 -3.81 13.49 25.46
N SER A 315 -2.74 13.65 26.24
CA SER A 315 -2.46 14.83 27.05
C SER A 315 -0.94 15.05 27.17
N ALA A 316 -0.51 16.17 27.75
CA ALA A 316 0.91 16.49 27.91
C ALA A 316 1.70 15.47 28.76
N THR A 317 1.02 14.68 29.59
CA THR A 317 1.64 13.73 30.52
C THR A 317 1.34 12.27 30.20
N ILE A 318 0.44 12.00 29.25
CA ILE A 318 0.00 10.65 28.91
C ILE A 318 0.47 10.32 27.50
N THR A 319 1.19 9.20 27.37
CA THR A 319 1.54 8.58 26.09
C THR A 319 0.97 7.18 26.06
N VAL A 320 0.40 6.80 24.92
CA VAL A 320 -0.06 5.44 24.65
C VAL A 320 0.70 4.92 23.43
N THR A 321 1.34 3.76 23.58
CA THR A 321 2.06 3.09 22.49
C THR A 321 1.16 2.04 21.85
N LEU A 322 1.04 2.10 20.53
CA LEU A 322 0.21 1.20 19.73
C LEU A 322 1.13 0.38 18.82
N TYR A 323 0.92 -0.92 18.77
CA TYR A 323 1.56 -1.82 17.81
C TYR A 323 0.47 -2.45 16.96
N ASN A 324 0.44 -2.06 15.69
CA ASN A 324 -0.41 -2.66 14.67
C ASN A 324 0.38 -3.77 13.96
N THR A 325 -0.20 -4.96 13.79
CA THR A 325 0.43 -6.08 13.09
C THR A 325 -0.55 -6.83 12.19
N TRP A 326 -0.03 -7.53 11.19
CA TRP A 326 -0.75 -8.55 10.43
C TRP A 326 0.16 -9.77 10.36
N LEU A 327 -0.23 -10.89 10.97
CA LEU A 327 0.53 -12.13 10.95
C LEU A 327 0.08 -13.02 9.80
N ALA A 328 0.98 -13.86 9.28
CA ALA A 328 0.66 -14.73 8.15
C ALA A 328 -0.56 -15.63 8.45
N PRO A 329 -1.47 -15.82 7.48
CA PRO A 329 -2.65 -16.67 7.64
C PRO A 329 -2.26 -18.15 7.67
N LEU A 330 -3.11 -18.95 8.31
CA LEU A 330 -3.03 -20.41 8.29
C LEU A 330 -4.02 -20.92 7.25
N THR A 331 -3.53 -21.29 6.07
CA THR A 331 -4.34 -21.75 4.95
C THR A 331 -4.14 -23.24 4.67
N VAL A 332 -5.25 -23.96 4.52
CA VAL A 332 -5.20 -25.38 4.11
C VAL A 332 -5.00 -25.43 2.60
N ARG A 333 -3.77 -25.70 2.15
CA ARG A 333 -3.48 -25.97 0.75
C ARG A 333 -3.77 -27.43 0.42
N THR A 334 -4.23 -27.69 -0.80
CA THR A 334 -4.36 -29.06 -1.31
C THR A 334 -2.97 -29.70 -1.35
N GLY A 335 -2.66 -30.64 -0.45
CA GLY A 335 -1.33 -31.28 -0.36
C GLY A 335 -0.78 -31.53 1.04
N GLY A 336 -1.41 -31.01 2.12
CA GLY A 336 -1.23 -31.46 3.50
C GLY A 336 0.07 -31.10 4.23
N GLU A 337 1.19 -30.85 3.53
CA GLU A 337 2.51 -30.64 4.16
C GLU A 337 2.81 -29.19 4.64
N ASP A 338 1.92 -28.22 4.40
CA ASP A 338 2.25 -26.80 4.58
C ASP A 338 1.78 -26.19 5.92
N LEU A 339 0.84 -26.82 6.65
CA LEU A 339 0.25 -26.19 7.84
C LEU A 339 1.26 -26.05 8.99
N GLU A 340 2.05 -27.09 9.30
CA GLU A 340 3.07 -27.02 10.34
C GLU A 340 4.12 -25.93 10.02
N ALA A 341 4.51 -25.82 8.75
CA ALA A 341 5.45 -24.80 8.31
C ALA A 341 4.86 -23.38 8.42
N GLN A 342 3.58 -23.20 8.13
CA GLN A 342 2.85 -21.94 8.32
C GLN A 342 2.72 -21.58 9.80
N GLU A 343 2.39 -22.54 10.67
CA GLU A 343 2.33 -22.35 12.12
C GLU A 343 3.69 -21.94 12.69
N GLN A 344 4.77 -22.60 12.26
CA GLN A 344 6.15 -22.24 12.63
C GLN A 344 6.52 -20.83 12.12
N ASP A 345 6.10 -20.45 10.92
CA ASP A 345 6.33 -19.10 10.39
C ASP A 345 5.58 -18.05 11.21
N GLN A 346 4.30 -18.27 11.48
CA GLN A 346 3.47 -17.37 12.30
C GLN A 346 4.03 -17.24 13.73
N ALA A 347 4.47 -18.35 14.34
CA ALA A 347 5.10 -18.35 15.66
C ALA A 347 6.43 -17.56 15.67
N ARG A 348 7.23 -17.65 14.60
CA ARG A 348 8.45 -16.84 14.42
C ARG A 348 8.11 -15.36 14.33
N GLN A 349 7.15 -14.99 13.48
CA GLN A 349 6.71 -13.60 13.32
C GLN A 349 6.19 -13.02 14.65
N PHE A 350 5.43 -13.81 15.41
CA PHE A 350 4.96 -13.40 16.73
C PHE A 350 6.11 -13.21 17.74
N THR A 351 7.11 -14.09 17.71
CA THR A 351 8.31 -13.94 18.54
C THR A 351 9.08 -12.67 18.20
N GLU A 352 9.22 -12.35 16.91
CA GLU A 352 9.86 -11.12 16.44
C GLU A 352 9.06 -9.87 16.84
N LEU A 353 7.72 -9.92 16.81
CA LEU A 353 6.86 -8.85 17.34
C LEU A 353 7.16 -8.59 18.83
N LEU A 354 7.16 -9.63 19.66
CA LEU A 354 7.42 -9.47 21.10
C LEU A 354 8.84 -8.98 21.37
N ALA A 355 9.83 -9.47 20.63
CA ALA A 355 11.21 -9.02 20.72
C ALA A 355 11.35 -7.54 20.34
N TRP A 356 10.66 -7.09 19.29
CA TRP A 356 10.62 -5.69 18.89
C TRP A 356 9.96 -4.81 19.94
N VAL A 357 8.80 -5.21 20.45
CA VAL A 357 8.10 -4.51 21.53
C VAL A 357 9.00 -4.36 22.76
N ALA A 358 9.74 -5.41 23.13
CA ALA A 358 10.69 -5.35 24.24
C ALA A 358 11.87 -4.40 23.95
N ALA A 359 12.43 -4.42 22.73
CA ALA A 359 13.52 -3.54 22.31
C ALA A 359 13.13 -2.05 22.37
N GLN A 360 11.87 -1.73 22.10
CA GLN A 360 11.31 -0.38 22.21
C GLN A 360 11.10 0.08 23.67
N HIS A 361 11.24 -0.82 24.65
CA HIS A 361 11.07 -0.53 26.07
C HIS A 361 12.28 -1.07 26.88
N PRO A 362 13.48 -0.49 26.73
CA PRO A 362 14.71 -1.03 27.33
C PRO A 362 14.68 -1.06 28.87
N GLY A 363 13.81 -0.26 29.51
CA GLY A 363 13.58 -0.31 30.96
C GLY A 363 12.67 -1.45 31.43
N GLY A 364 12.17 -2.29 30.52
CA GLY A 364 11.23 -3.38 30.84
C GLY A 364 9.81 -2.93 31.20
N VAL A 365 9.55 -1.63 31.21
CA VAL A 365 8.24 -1.04 31.55
C VAL A 365 7.53 -0.64 30.25
N LEU A 366 6.50 -1.41 29.89
CA LEU A 366 5.69 -1.19 28.68
C LEU A 366 4.78 0.06 28.77
N GLY A 367 4.58 0.65 29.94
CA GLY A 367 3.63 1.75 30.13
C GLY A 367 2.23 1.40 29.60
N ARG A 368 1.49 2.39 29.12
CA ARG A 368 0.20 2.20 28.44
C ARG A 368 0.46 1.69 27.02
N THR A 369 0.25 0.40 26.79
CA THR A 369 0.50 -0.22 25.48
C THR A 369 -0.72 -0.96 24.98
N VAL A 370 -0.98 -0.87 23.68
CA VAL A 370 -1.93 -1.70 22.95
C VAL A 370 -1.21 -2.43 21.84
N ILE A 371 -1.41 -3.74 21.74
CA ILE A 371 -0.96 -4.54 20.59
C ILE A 371 -2.21 -5.07 19.90
N GLY A 372 -2.41 -4.75 18.64
CA GLY A 372 -3.57 -5.21 17.91
C GLY A 372 -3.34 -5.38 16.42
N GLY A 373 -4.39 -5.82 15.75
CA GLY A 373 -4.34 -6.19 14.35
C GLY A 373 -4.84 -7.61 14.11
N THR A 374 -4.48 -8.15 12.95
CA THR A 374 -4.94 -9.46 12.48
C THR A 374 -3.88 -10.50 12.80
N PHE A 375 -4.23 -11.44 13.67
CA PHE A 375 -3.32 -12.48 14.13
C PHE A 375 -3.51 -13.80 13.39
N HIS A 376 -4.62 -13.96 12.67
CA HIS A 376 -4.99 -15.20 11.98
C HIS A 376 -4.89 -16.44 12.87
N ASN A 377 -5.28 -16.29 14.14
CA ASN A 377 -5.32 -17.38 15.09
C ASN A 377 -6.43 -17.18 16.09
N VAL A 378 -6.94 -18.28 16.65
CA VAL A 378 -8.12 -18.30 17.51
C VAL A 378 -7.79 -17.92 18.97
N PRO A 379 -8.78 -17.55 19.80
CA PRO A 379 -8.53 -17.09 21.18
C PRO A 379 -7.85 -18.12 22.10
N ASP A 380 -8.02 -19.40 21.80
CA ASP A 380 -7.44 -20.52 22.56
C ASP A 380 -6.05 -20.94 22.07
N SER A 381 -5.49 -20.20 21.10
CA SER A 381 -4.18 -20.50 20.52
C SER A 381 -3.01 -20.32 21.50
N PRO A 382 -1.88 -21.01 21.27
CA PRO A 382 -0.66 -20.80 22.05
C PRO A 382 -0.19 -19.34 22.04
N LEU A 383 -0.38 -18.63 20.92
CA LEU A 383 -0.06 -17.22 20.77
C LEU A 383 -0.86 -16.37 21.76
N ALA A 384 -2.18 -16.53 21.79
CA ALA A 384 -3.05 -15.82 22.72
C ALA A 384 -2.72 -16.16 24.19
N GLY A 385 -2.29 -17.40 24.45
CA GLY A 385 -1.75 -17.81 25.75
C GLY A 385 -0.49 -17.03 26.15
N GLN A 386 0.45 -16.84 25.22
CA GLN A 386 1.67 -16.06 25.45
C GLN A 386 1.39 -14.58 25.72
N MET A 387 0.42 -13.98 25.01
CA MET A 387 -0.02 -12.60 25.29
C MET A 387 -0.53 -12.44 26.72
N ARG A 388 -1.38 -13.37 27.17
CA ARG A 388 -1.88 -13.40 28.55
C ARG A 388 -0.76 -13.61 29.57
N ALA A 389 0.19 -14.50 29.28
CA ALA A 389 1.35 -14.75 30.15
C ALA A 389 2.29 -13.53 30.23
N ALA A 390 2.39 -12.73 29.17
CA ALA A 390 3.09 -11.44 29.16
C ALA A 390 2.33 -10.31 29.89
N GLY A 391 1.14 -10.62 30.45
CA GLY A 391 0.34 -9.71 31.23
C GLY A 391 -0.51 -8.75 30.41
N PHE A 392 -0.77 -9.05 29.14
CA PHE A 392 -1.77 -8.34 28.36
C PHE A 392 -3.17 -8.87 28.65
N GLU A 393 -4.12 -7.94 28.75
CA GLU A 393 -5.55 -8.23 28.87
C GLU A 393 -6.20 -8.30 27.48
N ASP A 394 -7.03 -9.32 27.25
CA ASP A 394 -7.94 -9.35 26.09
C ASP A 394 -9.28 -8.72 26.49
N PRO A 395 -9.64 -7.54 25.93
CA PRO A 395 -10.87 -6.86 26.29
C PRO A 395 -12.14 -7.59 25.80
N PHE A 396 -12.00 -8.58 24.93
CA PHE A 396 -13.08 -9.42 24.40
C PHE A 396 -13.12 -10.81 25.07
N ALA A 397 -12.27 -11.08 26.06
CA ALA A 397 -12.28 -12.34 26.78
C ALA A 397 -13.64 -12.60 27.45
N GLY A 398 -14.15 -13.83 27.28
CA GLY A 398 -15.43 -14.28 27.83
C GLY A 398 -16.67 -13.84 27.05
N LEU A 399 -16.52 -13.04 25.99
CA LEU A 399 -17.62 -12.76 25.06
C LEU A 399 -17.89 -13.98 24.16
N PRO A 400 -19.16 -14.26 23.83
CA PRO A 400 -19.50 -15.32 22.90
C PRO A 400 -19.05 -14.96 21.46
N THR A 401 -18.90 -15.97 20.60
CA THR A 401 -18.40 -15.79 19.23
C THR A 401 -19.29 -14.85 18.42
N GLU A 402 -20.60 -14.89 18.63
CA GLU A 402 -21.58 -14.05 17.95
C GLU A 402 -21.36 -12.55 18.20
N LEU A 403 -20.71 -12.19 19.32
CA LEU A 403 -20.42 -10.80 19.70
C LEU A 403 -18.95 -10.41 19.54
N SER A 404 -18.07 -11.35 19.19
CA SER A 404 -16.63 -11.13 19.16
C SER A 404 -15.93 -11.66 17.92
N ALA A 405 -16.61 -12.39 17.04
CA ALA A 405 -16.07 -12.83 15.76
C ALA A 405 -15.78 -11.62 14.87
N THR A 406 -14.62 -11.66 14.22
CA THR A 406 -14.15 -10.56 13.37
C THR A 406 -14.00 -11.00 11.93
N LEU A 407 -13.74 -12.27 11.61
CA LEU A 407 -13.82 -12.78 10.25
C LEU A 407 -15.24 -13.27 9.96
N TRP A 408 -15.86 -12.70 8.93
CA TRP A 408 -17.23 -12.95 8.49
C TRP A 408 -17.21 -13.25 6.99
N ARG A 409 -17.36 -14.53 6.67
CA ARG A 409 -17.37 -15.01 5.30
C ARG A 409 -18.47 -16.03 5.10
N SER A 410 -19.10 -15.99 3.94
CA SER A 410 -20.25 -16.84 3.59
C SER A 410 -19.93 -18.35 3.59
N ASP A 411 -18.66 -18.73 3.43
CA ASP A 411 -18.19 -20.11 3.24
C ASP A 411 -17.54 -20.77 4.47
N VAL A 412 -17.35 -20.03 5.56
CA VAL A 412 -16.68 -20.53 6.77
C VAL A 412 -17.39 -20.07 8.04
N PRO A 413 -17.26 -20.79 9.17
CA PRO A 413 -17.78 -20.32 10.45
C PRO A 413 -17.19 -18.95 10.81
N HIS A 414 -17.96 -18.11 11.50
CA HIS A 414 -17.44 -16.84 12.01
C HIS A 414 -16.35 -17.11 13.06
N VAL A 415 -15.20 -16.45 12.92
CA VAL A 415 -14.04 -16.65 13.81
C VAL A 415 -13.50 -15.31 14.29
N ARG A 416 -12.93 -15.27 15.50
CA ARG A 416 -12.17 -14.11 15.97
C ARG A 416 -10.70 -14.25 15.57
N PHE A 417 -10.24 -13.39 14.66
CA PHE A 417 -8.85 -13.31 14.22
C PHE A 417 -8.18 -11.97 14.51
N ASP A 418 -8.95 -10.95 14.87
CA ASP A 418 -8.45 -9.61 15.17
C ASP A 418 -8.53 -9.34 16.67
N TYR A 419 -7.47 -8.73 17.21
CA TYR A 419 -7.30 -8.55 18.65
C TYR A 419 -6.87 -7.13 19.00
N LEU A 420 -7.18 -6.72 20.24
CA LEU A 420 -6.71 -5.48 20.88
C LEU A 420 -6.19 -5.81 22.28
N TRP A 421 -4.96 -6.29 22.38
CA TRP A 421 -4.33 -6.63 23.65
C TRP A 421 -3.95 -5.37 24.43
N LEU A 422 -4.44 -5.22 25.67
CA LEU A 422 -4.26 -4.04 26.50
C LEU A 422 -3.23 -4.27 27.61
N ARG A 423 -2.38 -3.27 27.88
CA ARG A 423 -1.43 -3.26 29.00
C ARG A 423 -1.45 -1.91 29.71
N ASN A 424 -1.64 -1.93 31.02
CA ASN A 424 -1.73 -0.75 31.89
C ASN A 424 -2.78 0.28 31.42
N LEU A 425 -3.89 -0.21 30.87
CA LEU A 425 -5.04 0.58 30.44
C LEU A 425 -6.30 -0.04 31.05
N GLY A 426 -7.18 0.77 31.63
CA GLY A 426 -8.40 0.25 32.24
C GLY A 426 -9.47 -0.02 31.17
N ARG A 427 -9.90 -1.28 30.99
CA ARG A 427 -11.00 -1.60 30.08
C ARG A 427 -12.32 -1.03 30.59
N LEU A 428 -13.02 -0.25 29.76
CA LEU A 428 -14.37 0.24 30.04
C LEU A 428 -15.43 -0.53 29.25
N ARG A 429 -15.24 -0.62 27.93
CA ARG A 429 -16.16 -1.33 27.02
C ARG A 429 -15.39 -1.96 25.88
N ALA A 430 -15.89 -3.06 25.34
CA ALA A 430 -15.39 -3.66 24.12
C ALA A 430 -16.56 -4.21 23.29
N GLY A 431 -16.42 -4.21 21.97
CA GLY A 431 -17.40 -4.77 21.06
C GLY A 431 -16.92 -4.75 19.61
N VAL A 432 -17.52 -5.61 18.80
CA VAL A 432 -17.33 -5.63 17.35
C VAL A 432 -18.47 -4.85 16.70
N ILE A 433 -18.19 -4.11 15.62
CA ILE A 433 -19.23 -3.38 14.89
C ILE A 433 -20.27 -4.34 14.33
N ASP A 434 -21.52 -3.90 14.38
CA ASP A 434 -22.73 -4.70 14.21
C ASP A 434 -22.71 -5.58 12.94
N PRO A 435 -23.07 -6.88 13.06
CA PRO A 435 -23.34 -7.79 11.94
C PRO A 435 -24.25 -7.25 10.85
N ASP A 436 -25.30 -6.51 11.25
CA ASP A 436 -26.34 -6.00 10.36
C ASP A 436 -25.89 -4.73 9.60
N PHE A 437 -24.65 -4.29 9.85
CA PHE A 437 -24.01 -3.22 9.11
C PHE A 437 -23.46 -3.75 7.78
N PRO A 438 -23.71 -3.07 6.64
CA PRO A 438 -23.17 -3.44 5.35
C PRO A 438 -21.70 -3.88 5.36
N ASP A 439 -21.45 -5.03 4.73
CA ASP A 439 -20.16 -5.67 4.61
C ASP A 439 -19.20 -4.85 3.75
N ALA A 440 -18.42 -4.00 4.40
CA ALA A 440 -17.37 -3.21 3.75
C ALA A 440 -16.07 -3.99 3.53
N SER A 441 -15.85 -5.02 4.36
CA SER A 441 -14.69 -5.92 4.41
C SER A 441 -15.20 -7.32 4.82
N ASP A 442 -14.44 -8.37 4.52
CA ASP A 442 -14.67 -9.71 5.08
C ASP A 442 -14.30 -9.79 6.57
N HIS A 443 -13.66 -8.75 7.09
CA HIS A 443 -13.49 -8.54 8.52
C HIS A 443 -14.49 -7.51 9.10
N ARG A 444 -14.76 -7.63 10.40
CA ARG A 444 -15.53 -6.68 11.21
C ARG A 444 -14.60 -5.94 12.15
N MET A 445 -14.79 -4.64 12.25
CA MET A 445 -13.97 -3.77 13.11
C MET A 445 -14.21 -4.07 14.58
N ALA A 446 -13.16 -4.41 15.31
CA ALA A 446 -13.19 -4.60 16.76
C ALA A 446 -12.76 -3.31 17.47
N VAL A 447 -13.47 -2.90 18.53
CA VAL A 447 -13.24 -1.65 19.24
C VAL A 447 -13.22 -1.86 20.75
N ALA A 448 -12.25 -1.25 21.43
CA ALA A 448 -12.17 -1.16 22.88
C ALA A 448 -12.12 0.30 23.33
N GLU A 449 -12.93 0.63 24.32
CA GLU A 449 -12.92 1.88 25.05
C GLU A 449 -12.12 1.70 26.33
N VAL A 450 -11.10 2.55 26.53
CA VAL A 450 -10.15 2.42 27.62
C VAL A 450 -10.04 3.72 28.42
N SER A 451 -9.87 3.57 29.73
CA SER A 451 -9.48 4.64 30.65
C SER A 451 -7.98 4.85 30.58
N LEU A 452 -7.59 6.11 30.47
CA LEU A 452 -6.20 6.57 30.53
C LEU A 452 -5.77 6.86 31.98
N GLY A 453 -6.73 7.13 32.87
CA GLY A 453 -6.53 7.28 34.30
C GLY A 453 -6.31 5.91 34.94
N GLY A 454 -5.11 5.70 35.48
CA GLY A 454 -4.64 4.50 36.16
C GLY A 454 -3.37 4.82 36.93
#